data_AF-V5GQT5-F1
#
_entry.id   AF-V5GQT5-F1
#
_cell.length_a   1.000
_cell.length_b   1.000
_cell.length_c   1.000
_cell.angle_alpha   90.00
_cell.angle_beta   90.00
_cell.angle_gamma   90.00
#
_symmetry.space_group_name_H-M   'P 1'
#
loop_
_entity.id
_entity.type
_entity.pdbx_description
1 polymer ?
#
loop_
_entity_poly.entity_id
_entity_poly.type
_entity_poly.pdbx_seq_one_letter_code
_entity_poly.pdbx_strand_id
1 'polypeptide(L)'
;QTTENEMPQEINYSLLRYQADNIPQFDGNIKLLHRFITSCENFLTAFQDRQNPNAAINICLSDTIFSKLTGRAAELICSRSELNSWLLIKNTLTDTFGEKRSLDCLVQELMSLKIQKNEDSLNFGIRVQ
;
A
#
# COMPACT_ATOMS: atom_id res chain seq x y z
N GLN A 1 -36.62 3.96 25.21
CA GLN A 1 -35.76 4.18 24.04
C GLN A 1 -34.80 5.29 24.42
N THR A 2 -33.65 4.92 24.95
CA THR A 2 -32.65 5.87 25.43
C THR A 2 -31.54 5.86 24.40
N THR A 3 -31.40 6.98 23.69
CA THR A 3 -30.30 7.25 22.77
C THR A 3 -28.99 7.15 23.56
N GLU A 4 -28.25 6.07 23.34
CA GLU A 4 -26.84 6.00 23.66
C GLU A 4 -26.15 7.10 22.86
N ASN A 5 -25.75 8.16 23.56
CA ASN A 5 -24.81 9.13 23.05
C ASN A 5 -23.51 8.38 22.76
N GLU A 6 -23.29 7.99 21.49
CA GLU A 6 -21.98 7.58 21.00
C GLU A 6 -21.03 8.75 21.25
N MET A 7 -20.22 8.63 22.31
CA MET A 7 -19.17 9.59 22.59
C MET A 7 -18.26 9.64 21.35
N PRO A 8 -17.95 10.82 20.81
CA PRO A 8 -17.02 10.92 19.70
C PRO A 8 -15.72 10.23 20.12
N GLN A 9 -15.29 9.26 19.32
CA GLN A 9 -14.11 8.46 19.59
C GLN A 9 -12.92 9.42 19.78
N GLU A 10 -12.42 9.54 21.01
CA GLU A 10 -11.38 10.51 21.32
C GLU A 10 -10.09 10.11 20.59
N ILE A 11 -9.69 10.92 19.62
CA ILE A 11 -8.51 10.62 18.81
C ILE A 11 -7.26 10.77 19.69
N ASN A 12 -6.53 9.68 19.86
CA ASN A 12 -5.25 9.71 20.57
C ASN A 12 -4.15 10.33 19.68
N TYR A 13 -4.01 11.66 19.76
CA TYR A 13 -3.05 12.42 18.96
C TYR A 13 -1.59 12.00 19.18
N SER A 14 -1.24 11.50 20.37
CA SER A 14 0.10 11.00 20.68
C SER A 14 0.43 9.76 19.87
N LEU A 15 -0.52 8.81 19.82
CA LEU A 15 -0.39 7.60 19.02
C LEU A 15 -0.42 7.91 17.52
N LEU A 16 -1.27 8.84 17.09
CA LEU A 16 -1.33 9.31 15.71
C LEU A 16 0.02 9.85 15.26
N ARG A 17 0.62 10.75 16.04
CA ARG A 17 1.94 11.31 15.74
C ARG A 17 3.01 10.22 15.68
N TYR A 18 3.03 9.32 16.65
CA TYR A 18 3.97 8.20 16.66
C TYR A 18 3.83 7.32 15.40
N GLN A 19 2.61 6.97 14.99
CA GLN A 19 2.41 6.16 13.79
C GLN A 19 2.78 6.94 12.51
N ALA A 20 2.43 8.22 12.41
CA ALA A 20 2.79 9.08 11.30
C ALA A 20 4.31 9.19 11.11
N ASP A 21 5.07 9.27 12.21
CA ASP A 21 6.53 9.32 12.17
C ASP A 21 7.16 7.99 11.71
N ASN A 22 6.48 6.87 11.97
CA ASN A 22 6.93 5.52 11.59
C ASN A 22 6.55 5.09 10.17
N ILE A 23 5.73 5.86 9.44
CA ILE A 23 5.48 5.59 8.02
C ILE A 23 6.79 5.81 7.26
N PRO A 24 7.31 4.79 6.54
CA PRO A 24 8.56 4.92 5.79
C PRO A 24 8.38 5.91 4.64
N GLN A 25 9.46 6.60 4.27
CA GLN A 25 9.47 7.34 3.02
C GLN A 25 9.45 6.39 1.83
N PHE A 26 8.81 6.81 0.74
CA PHE A 26 8.73 6.02 -0.48
C PHE A 26 9.14 6.83 -1.71
N ASP A 27 10.23 6.41 -2.34
CA ASP A 27 10.88 7.08 -3.48
C ASP A 27 10.52 6.46 -4.84
N GLY A 28 9.79 5.34 -4.85
CA GLY A 28 9.53 4.51 -6.02
C GLY A 28 10.24 3.16 -6.02
N ASN A 29 11.01 2.81 -4.97
CA ASN A 29 11.65 1.50 -4.85
C ASN A 29 10.62 0.36 -4.68
N ILE A 30 10.47 -0.46 -5.72
CA ILE A 30 9.55 -1.60 -5.79
C ILE A 30 9.63 -2.50 -4.54
N LYS A 31 10.83 -2.75 -4.01
CA LYS A 31 11.05 -3.63 -2.84
C LYS A 31 10.40 -3.09 -1.56
N LEU A 32 10.20 -1.78 -1.48
CA LEU A 32 9.64 -1.10 -0.32
C LEU A 32 8.15 -0.77 -0.49
N LEU A 33 7.59 -0.96 -1.69
CA LEU A 33 6.20 -0.58 -2.01
C LEU A 33 5.20 -1.27 -1.07
N HIS A 34 5.31 -2.59 -0.91
CA HIS A 34 4.38 -3.35 -0.06
C HIS A 34 4.40 -2.82 1.38
N ARG A 35 5.61 -2.64 1.95
CA ARG A 35 5.77 -2.10 3.31
C ARG A 35 5.15 -0.71 3.45
N PHE A 36 5.39 0.18 2.48
CA PHE A 36 4.83 1.53 2.48
C PHE A 36 3.30 1.51 2.45
N ILE A 37 2.70 0.75 1.51
CA ILE A 37 1.24 0.63 1.39
C ILE A 37 0.64 0.08 2.68
N THR A 38 1.19 -1.01 3.23
CA THR A 38 0.68 -1.60 4.48
C THR A 38 0.75 -0.61 5.64
N SER A 39 1.84 0.16 5.78
CA SER A 39 1.96 1.19 6.81
C SER A 39 0.90 2.27 6.67
N CYS A 40 0.61 2.74 5.45
CA CYS A 40 -0.41 3.75 5.19
C CYS A 40 -1.83 3.22 5.45
N GLU A 41 -2.13 1.99 5.04
CA GLU A 41 -3.42 1.33 5.28
C GLU A 41 -3.69 1.15 6.77
N ASN A 42 -2.69 0.71 7.54
CA ASN A 42 -2.79 0.58 9.00
C ASN A 42 -3.04 1.93 9.66
N PHE A 43 -2.33 2.97 9.21
CA PHE A 43 -2.48 4.33 9.72
C PHE A 43 -3.88 4.89 9.46
N LEU A 44 -4.39 4.75 8.24
CA LEU A 44 -5.76 5.17 7.89
C LEU A 44 -6.80 4.36 8.66
N THR A 45 -6.63 3.05 8.74
CA THR A 45 -7.56 2.17 9.47
C THR A 45 -7.67 2.54 10.95
N ALA A 46 -6.58 3.02 11.56
CA ALA A 46 -6.54 3.38 12.97
C ALA A 46 -7.21 4.72 13.29
N PHE A 47 -7.18 5.71 12.38
CA PHE A 47 -7.54 7.09 12.70
C PHE A 47 -8.54 7.76 11.75
N GLN A 48 -8.86 7.15 10.61
CA GLN A 48 -9.77 7.73 9.64
C GLN A 48 -11.20 7.76 10.19
N ASP A 49 -11.83 8.93 10.14
CA ASP A 49 -13.25 9.09 10.41
C ASP A 49 -14.05 8.56 9.20
N ARG A 50 -14.75 7.44 9.40
CA ARG A 50 -15.57 6.79 8.38
C ARG A 50 -16.96 7.39 8.25
N GLN A 51 -17.45 8.10 9.27
CA GLN A 51 -18.78 8.71 9.25
C GLN A 51 -18.75 10.07 8.55
N ASN A 52 -17.66 10.83 8.70
CA ASN A 52 -17.47 12.11 8.04
C ASN A 52 -16.21 12.10 7.14
N PRO A 53 -16.37 11.84 5.82
CA PRO A 53 -15.26 11.85 4.88
C PRO A 53 -14.49 13.18 4.84
N ASN A 54 -15.18 14.30 5.08
CA ASN A 54 -14.60 15.66 5.05
C ASN A 54 -14.09 16.13 6.42
N ALA A 55 -13.97 15.24 7.40
CA ALA A 55 -13.40 15.58 8.69
C ALA A 55 -11.95 16.05 8.52
N ALA A 56 -11.55 17.08 9.29
CA ALA A 56 -10.20 17.64 9.25
C ALA A 56 -9.11 16.58 9.52
N ILE A 57 -9.44 15.54 10.30
CA ILE A 57 -8.55 14.41 10.53
C ILE A 57 -8.21 13.68 9.24
N ASN A 58 -9.19 13.40 8.37
CA ASN A 58 -8.96 12.66 7.12
C ASN A 58 -8.09 13.45 6.14
N ILE A 59 -8.24 14.78 6.11
CA ILE A 59 -7.38 15.70 5.35
C ILE A 59 -5.95 15.59 5.89
N CYS A 60 -5.76 15.73 7.21
CA CYS A 60 -4.45 15.62 7.86
C CYS A 60 -3.77 14.25 7.63
N LEU A 61 -4.53 13.15 7.68
CA LEU A 61 -4.01 11.80 7.41
C LEU A 61 -3.53 11.69 5.96
N SER A 62 -4.31 12.24 5.02
CA SER A 62 -3.93 12.26 3.60
C SER A 62 -2.66 13.07 3.39
N ASP A 63 -2.60 14.30 3.90
CA ASP A 63 -1.43 15.19 3.81
C ASP A 63 -0.18 14.54 4.42
N THR A 64 -0.35 13.82 5.53
CA THR A 64 0.72 13.05 6.16
C THR A 64 1.26 11.99 5.20
N ILE A 65 0.40 11.21 4.55
CA ILE A 65 0.83 10.20 3.57
C ILE A 65 1.53 10.85 2.38
N PHE A 66 0.99 11.95 1.84
CA PHE A 66 1.63 12.69 0.74
C PHE A 66 3.03 13.15 1.11
N SER A 67 3.23 13.63 2.33
CA SER A 67 4.55 14.10 2.81
C SER A 67 5.61 12.99 2.87
N LYS A 68 5.20 11.70 2.87
CA LYS A 68 6.11 10.55 2.88
C LYS A 68 6.50 10.09 1.47
N LEU A 69 5.84 10.58 0.44
CA LEU A 69 6.25 10.35 -0.94
C LEU A 69 7.45 11.24 -1.26
N THR A 70 8.47 10.64 -1.85
CA THR A 70 9.69 11.32 -2.28
C THR A 70 10.09 10.88 -3.69
N GLY A 71 11.11 11.52 -4.27
CA GLY A 71 11.69 11.12 -5.55
C GLY A 71 10.66 10.92 -6.67
N ARG A 72 10.82 9.83 -7.43
CA ARG A 72 10.00 9.52 -8.60
C ARG A 72 8.53 9.25 -8.22
N ALA A 73 8.28 8.73 -7.02
CA ALA A 73 6.91 8.54 -6.53
C ALA A 73 6.22 9.88 -6.29
N ALA A 74 6.88 10.85 -5.66
CA ALA A 74 6.34 12.19 -5.49
C ALA A 74 6.10 12.88 -6.84
N GLU A 75 7.05 12.81 -7.78
CA GLU A 75 6.90 13.40 -9.11
C GLU A 75 5.68 12.84 -9.87
N LEU A 76 5.47 11.52 -9.79
CA LEU A 76 4.33 10.84 -10.41
C LEU A 76 2.99 11.31 -9.84
N ILE A 77 2.91 11.45 -8.52
CA ILE A 77 1.65 11.79 -7.85
C ILE A 77 1.37 13.30 -7.96
N CYS A 78 2.35 14.15 -7.67
CA CYS A 78 2.18 15.60 -7.70
C CYS A 78 1.95 16.18 -9.09
N SER A 79 2.35 15.47 -10.15
CA SER A 79 2.09 15.91 -11.54
C SER A 79 0.64 15.66 -12.00
N ARG A 80 -0.17 14.94 -11.20
CA ARG A 80 -1.51 14.48 -11.57
C ARG A 80 -2.55 14.96 -10.56
N SER A 81 -3.23 16.06 -10.88
CA SER A 81 -4.25 16.67 -10.01
C SER A 81 -5.45 15.77 -9.71
N GLU A 82 -5.69 14.75 -10.54
CA GLU A 82 -6.75 13.76 -10.36
C GLU A 82 -6.46 12.77 -9.22
N LEU A 83 -5.21 12.65 -8.75
CA LEU A 83 -4.82 11.74 -7.68
C LEU A 83 -5.04 12.36 -6.30
N ASN A 84 -6.32 12.63 -6.00
CA ASN A 84 -6.76 13.33 -4.79
C ASN A 84 -7.27 12.42 -3.66
N SER A 85 -7.20 11.10 -3.83
CA SER A 85 -7.60 10.14 -2.80
C SER A 85 -6.55 9.06 -2.63
N TRP A 86 -6.41 8.56 -1.39
CA TRP A 86 -5.49 7.47 -1.09
C TRP A 86 -5.70 6.26 -1.99
N LEU A 87 -6.95 5.91 -2.31
CA LEU A 87 -7.27 4.79 -3.20
C LEU A 87 -6.65 4.96 -4.59
N LEU A 88 -6.81 6.14 -5.21
CA LEU A 88 -6.25 6.43 -6.53
C LEU A 88 -4.71 6.42 -6.51
N ILE A 89 -4.12 6.95 -5.44
CA ILE A 89 -2.67 6.98 -5.24
C ILE A 89 -2.14 5.56 -5.11
N LYS A 90 -2.70 4.77 -4.19
CA LYS A 90 -2.32 3.37 -3.97
C LYS A 90 -2.37 2.57 -5.27
N ASN A 91 -3.46 2.70 -6.03
CA ASN A 91 -3.60 2.03 -7.32
C ASN A 91 -2.49 2.49 -8.29
N THR A 92 -2.28 3.80 -8.42
CA THR A 92 -1.24 4.35 -9.30
C THR A 92 0.18 3.90 -8.91
N LEU A 93 0.50 3.88 -7.61
CA LEU A 93 1.78 3.40 -7.10
C LEU A 93 1.95 1.90 -7.36
N THR A 94 0.88 1.12 -7.23
CA THR A 94 0.88 -0.32 -7.52
C THR A 94 1.03 -0.58 -9.01
N ASP A 95 0.37 0.19 -9.87
CA ASP A 95 0.45 0.03 -11.33
C ASP A 95 1.81 0.47 -11.89
N THR A 96 2.48 1.41 -11.22
CA THR A 96 3.74 2.00 -11.68
C THR A 96 4.97 1.33 -11.07
N PHE A 97 4.92 1.03 -9.76
CA PHE A 97 6.02 0.49 -8.98
C PHE A 97 5.72 -0.90 -8.40
N GLY A 98 4.57 -1.49 -8.71
CA GLY A 98 4.28 -2.87 -8.37
C GLY A 98 5.03 -3.84 -9.25
N GLU A 99 5.27 -5.03 -8.73
CA GLU A 99 5.87 -6.11 -9.48
C GLU A 99 4.86 -6.63 -10.50
N LYS A 100 4.99 -6.22 -11.77
CA LYS A 100 4.22 -6.78 -12.87
C LYS A 100 4.80 -8.14 -13.24
N ARG A 101 4.43 -9.19 -12.51
CA ARG A 101 4.52 -10.55 -13.07
C ARG A 101 3.46 -10.66 -14.16
N SER A 102 3.84 -10.29 -15.38
CA SER A 102 3.00 -10.55 -16.53
C SER A 102 2.81 -12.06 -16.66
N LEU A 103 1.64 -12.48 -17.13
CA LEU A 103 1.37 -13.89 -17.41
C LEU A 103 2.42 -14.43 -18.39
N ASP A 104 2.91 -13.61 -19.33
CA ASP A 104 3.98 -13.94 -20.26
C ASP A 104 5.32 -14.22 -19.55
N CYS A 105 5.68 -13.43 -18.52
CA CYS A 105 6.87 -13.71 -17.70
C CYS A 105 6.74 -15.05 -16.96
N LEU A 106 5.58 -15.32 -16.36
CA LEU A 106 5.31 -16.59 -15.68
C LEU A 106 5.35 -17.77 -16.64
N VAL A 107 4.77 -17.62 -17.84
CA VAL A 107 4.82 -18.63 -18.90
C VAL A 107 6.25 -18.86 -19.36
N GLN A 108 7.05 -17.81 -19.58
CA GLN A 108 8.44 -17.97 -19.96
C GLN A 108 9.27 -18.65 -18.87
N GLU A 109 9.08 -18.29 -17.59
CA GLU A 109 9.72 -18.96 -16.46
C GLU A 109 9.35 -20.44 -16.43
N LEU A 110 8.06 -20.77 -16.53
CA LEU A 110 7.55 -22.15 -16.58
C LEU A 110 8.16 -22.95 -17.74
N MET A 111 8.22 -22.34 -18.94
CA MET A 111 8.80 -22.96 -20.14
C MET A 111 10.32 -23.12 -20.05
N SER A 112 10.99 -22.34 -19.20
CA SER A 112 12.43 -22.44 -18.95
C SER A 112 12.81 -23.52 -17.93
N LEU A 113 11.84 -24.00 -17.14
CA LEU A 113 12.06 -25.03 -16.14
C LEU A 113 12.40 -26.36 -16.82
N LYS A 114 13.47 -26.98 -16.33
CA LYS A 114 13.90 -28.32 -16.74
C LYS A 114 13.96 -29.22 -15.52
N ILE A 115 13.68 -30.51 -15.74
CA ILE A 115 13.93 -31.56 -14.76
C ILE A 115 15.44 -31.56 -14.47
N GLN A 116 15.79 -31.49 -13.19
CA GLN A 116 17.18 -31.55 -12.76
C GLN A 116 17.71 -32.99 -12.85
N LYS A 117 19.03 -33.16 -12.96
CA LYS A 117 19.67 -34.49 -13.18
C LYS A 117 19.31 -35.56 -12.13
N ASN A 118 18.91 -35.16 -10.92
CA ASN A 118 18.59 -36.06 -9.80
C ASN A 118 17.14 -35.88 -9.32
N GLU A 119 16.27 -35.33 -10.15
CA GLU A 119 14.87 -35.07 -9.84
C GLU A 119 13.98 -36.03 -10.64
N ASP A 120 13.05 -36.69 -9.96
CA ASP A 120 12.02 -37.49 -10.63
C ASP A 120 10.82 -36.62 -11.05
N SER A 121 9.96 -37.17 -11.91
CA SER A 121 8.81 -36.45 -12.46
C SER A 121 7.82 -35.96 -11.40
N LEU A 122 7.70 -36.67 -10.26
CA LEU A 122 6.79 -36.31 -9.18
C LEU A 122 7.35 -35.11 -8.40
N ASN A 123 8.63 -35.17 -8.04
CA ASN A 123 9.34 -34.10 -7.36
C ASN A 123 9.46 -32.83 -8.22
N PHE A 124 9.63 -33.00 -9.54
CA PHE A 124 9.50 -31.90 -10.49
C PHE A 124 8.10 -31.28 -10.44
N GLY A 125 7.04 -32.08 -10.52
CA GLY A 125 5.66 -31.61 -10.42
C GLY A 125 5.40 -30.82 -9.14
N ILE A 126 5.91 -31.29 -8.00
CA ILE A 126 5.80 -30.61 -6.70
C ILE A 126 6.55 -29.27 -6.68
N ARG A 127 7.72 -29.18 -7.35
CA ARG A 127 8.53 -27.96 -7.39
C ARG A 127 7.93 -26.86 -8.27
N VAL A 128 7.17 -27.24 -9.29
CA VAL A 128 6.55 -26.30 -10.25
C VAL A 128 5.19 -25.79 -9.79
N GLN A 129 4.53 -26.49 -8.86
CA GLN A 129 3.21 -26.15 -8.31
C GLN A 129 3.28 -24.98 -7.32
#